data_AF-A0A811L4X0-F1
#
_entry.id   AF-A0A811L4X0-F1
#
_cell.length_a   1.000
_cell.length_b   1.000
_cell.length_c   1.000
_cell.angle_alpha   90.00
_cell.angle_beta   90.00
_cell.angle_gamma   90.00
#
_symmetry.space_group_name_H-M   'P 1'
#
loop_
_entity.id
_entity.type
_entity.pdbx_description
1 polymer ?
#
loop_
_entity_poly.entity_id
_entity_poly.type
_entity_poly.pdbx_seq_one_letter_code
_entity_poly.pdbx_strand_id
1 'polypeptide(L)'
;MNGNQTYYFAHANLVRQPPKPIKPPSNSSDVYIIILDSVSASSFQRAFQSTKQYLEQKHSAIFFPYLNRVGENSRPNNYAFLVNERPENLPASPWNKFLGQGMDGKMCRDSIMNYDYIGKDFELAGYRTMIDTDWFYGLFEYPDCRGFGMVPTDHYLQ
;
A
#
# COMPACT_ATOMS: atom_id res chain seq x y z
N MET A 1 32.39 -28.64 -4.79
CA MET A 1 31.38 -27.57 -4.88
C MET A 1 31.68 -26.57 -3.77
N ASN A 2 32.38 -25.47 -4.07
CA ASN A 2 32.67 -24.41 -3.09
C ASN A 2 31.42 -23.53 -2.98
N GLY A 3 30.52 -23.89 -2.05
CA GLY A 3 29.33 -23.11 -1.74
C GLY A 3 29.65 -22.03 -0.73
N ASN A 4 30.04 -20.84 -1.20
CA ASN A 4 30.03 -19.65 -0.35
C ASN A 4 28.58 -19.30 -0.02
N GLN A 5 28.11 -19.74 1.15
CA GLN A 5 26.88 -19.25 1.73
C GLN A 5 27.03 -17.74 1.97
N THR A 6 26.27 -16.95 1.24
CA THR A 6 26.22 -15.49 1.43
C THR A 6 24.93 -15.19 2.19
N TYR A 7 25.07 -14.71 3.42
CA TYR A 7 23.94 -14.26 4.24
C TYR A 7 23.66 -12.80 3.89
N TYR A 8 22.48 -12.52 3.33
CA TYR A 8 21.97 -11.16 3.21
C TYR A 8 21.03 -10.92 4.38
N PHE A 9 21.43 -10.08 5.32
CA PHE A 9 20.56 -9.61 6.38
C PHE A 9 19.90 -8.31 5.89
N ALA A 10 18.57 -8.31 5.74
CA ALA A 10 17.81 -7.07 5.62
C ALA A 10 17.75 -6.40 7.00
N HIS A 11 18.87 -5.80 7.42
CA HIS A 11 18.93 -5.02 8.66
C HIS A 11 18.73 -3.55 8.33
N ALA A 12 17.51 -3.07 8.44
CA ALA A 12 17.21 -1.66 8.34
C ALA A 12 17.26 -1.01 9.73
N ASN A 13 18.16 -0.04 9.90
CA ASN A 13 18.22 0.76 11.12
C ASN A 13 17.20 1.90 11.03
N LEU A 14 16.23 1.91 11.95
CA LEU A 14 15.34 3.05 12.13
C LEU A 14 16.10 4.18 12.82
N VAL A 15 16.64 5.10 12.02
CA VAL A 15 17.34 6.29 12.52
C VAL A 15 16.30 7.32 12.95
N ARG A 16 16.47 7.87 14.16
CA ARG A 16 15.58 8.91 14.67
C ARG A 16 15.60 10.14 13.76
N GLN A 17 14.43 10.48 13.21
CA GLN A 17 14.23 11.70 12.42
C GLN A 17 14.00 12.92 13.32
N PRO A 18 14.38 14.13 12.87
CA PRO A 18 14.11 15.36 13.61
C PRO A 18 12.60 15.57 13.78
N PRO A 19 12.14 16.20 14.89
CA PRO A 19 10.71 16.47 15.10
C PRO A 19 10.11 17.27 13.94
N LYS A 20 8.91 16.90 13.49
CA LYS A 20 8.21 17.68 12.46
C LYS A 20 7.76 19.04 13.03
N PRO A 21 7.82 20.12 12.23
CA PRO A 21 7.37 21.44 12.66
C PRO A 21 5.87 21.47 13.01
N ILE A 22 5.08 20.73 12.23
CA ILE A 22 3.65 20.53 12.43
C ILE A 22 3.47 19.25 13.22
N LYS A 23 2.58 19.29 14.22
CA LYS A 23 2.15 18.11 14.97
C LYS A 23 0.72 17.79 14.60
N PRO A 24 0.36 16.50 14.55
CA PRO A 24 -1.03 16.12 14.40
C PRO A 24 -1.85 16.63 15.61
N PRO A 25 -3.16 16.86 15.44
CA PRO A 25 -4.06 17.18 16.54
C PRO A 25 -3.87 16.23 17.74
N SER A 26 -4.08 16.72 18.96
CA SER A 26 -3.85 15.91 20.17
C SER A 26 -4.76 14.69 20.31
N ASN A 27 -5.87 14.65 19.57
CA ASN A 27 -6.84 13.57 19.51
C ASN A 27 -6.65 12.64 18.29
N SER A 28 -5.57 12.82 17.52
CA SER A 28 -5.24 11.95 16.39
C SER A 28 -4.82 10.57 16.85
N SER A 29 -5.33 9.54 16.16
CA SER A 29 -4.86 8.16 16.33
C SER A 29 -3.71 7.85 15.39
N ASP A 30 -2.84 6.94 15.81
CA ASP A 30 -1.89 6.28 14.91
C ASP A 30 -2.64 5.38 13.93
N VAL A 31 -2.19 5.36 12.68
CA VAL A 31 -2.82 4.59 11.60
C VAL A 31 -1.82 3.56 11.10
N TYR A 32 -2.24 2.30 11.13
CA TYR A 32 -1.47 1.17 10.63
C TYR A 32 -2.18 0.55 9.44
N ILE A 33 -1.48 0.45 8.32
CA ILE A 33 -1.95 -0.23 7.11
C ILE A 33 -1.06 -1.46 6.94
N ILE A 34 -1.65 -2.65 7.07
CA ILE A 34 -0.97 -3.92 6.86
C ILE A 34 -1.55 -4.56 5.60
N ILE A 35 -0.71 -4.74 4.60
CA ILE A 35 -1.08 -5.36 3.32
C ILE A 35 -0.48 -6.75 3.29
N LEU A 36 -1.28 -7.74 2.89
CA LEU A 36 -0.84 -9.11 2.69
C LEU A 36 -0.82 -9.42 1.20
N ASP A 37 0.35 -9.75 0.65
CA ASP A 37 0.46 -10.13 -0.76
C ASP A 37 -0.17 -11.52 -1.00
N SER A 38 -0.91 -11.62 -2.11
CA SER A 38 -1.44 -12.87 -2.67
C SER A 38 -2.46 -13.60 -1.78
N VAL A 39 -3.12 -12.88 -0.87
CA VAL A 39 -4.19 -13.41 -0.01
C VAL A 39 -5.58 -12.97 -0.51
N SER A 40 -6.40 -13.93 -0.94
CA SER A 40 -7.82 -13.67 -1.22
C SER A 40 -8.64 -13.57 0.08
N ALA A 41 -9.78 -12.88 0.05
CA ALA A 41 -10.71 -12.84 1.19
C ALA A 41 -11.10 -14.25 1.68
N SER A 42 -11.28 -15.20 0.75
CA SER A 42 -11.62 -16.58 1.08
C SER A 42 -10.44 -17.33 1.73
N SER A 43 -9.21 -17.06 1.27
CA SER A 43 -7.98 -17.62 1.85
C SER A 43 -7.75 -17.06 3.25
N PHE A 44 -7.96 -15.76 3.45
CA PHE A 44 -7.89 -15.12 4.76
C PHE A 44 -8.86 -15.77 5.75
N GLN A 45 -10.13 -15.92 5.37
CA GLN A 45 -11.14 -16.55 6.24
C GLN A 45 -10.78 -17.99 6.63
N ARG A 46 -10.27 -18.80 5.70
CA ARG A 46 -9.99 -20.22 5.98
C ARG A 46 -8.65 -20.43 6.69
N ALA A 47 -7.59 -19.79 6.22
CA ALA A 47 -6.22 -20.02 6.70
C ALA A 47 -5.86 -19.15 7.90
N PHE A 48 -6.42 -17.94 8.01
CA PHE A 48 -6.13 -16.97 9.08
C PHE A 48 -7.29 -16.84 10.07
N GLN A 49 -8.06 -17.91 10.27
CA GLN A 49 -9.26 -17.90 11.12
C GLN A 49 -8.97 -17.42 12.55
N SER A 50 -7.88 -17.88 13.16
CA SER A 50 -7.48 -17.45 14.51
C SER A 50 -7.14 -15.95 14.56
N THR A 51 -6.45 -15.44 13.54
CA THR A 51 -6.13 -14.01 13.41
C THR A 51 -7.40 -13.18 13.24
N LYS A 52 -8.31 -13.61 12.36
CA LYS A 52 -9.61 -12.97 12.16
C LYS A 52 -10.40 -12.89 13.46
N GLN A 53 -10.54 -14.00 14.17
CA GLN A 53 -11.25 -14.04 15.47
C GLN A 53 -10.60 -13.13 16.51
N TYR A 54 -9.27 -13.12 16.59
CA TYR A 54 -8.54 -12.25 17.50
C TYR A 54 -8.80 -10.77 17.18
N LEU A 55 -8.72 -10.38 15.91
CA LEU A 55 -8.99 -9.00 15.48
C LEU A 55 -10.44 -8.59 15.78
N GLU A 56 -11.42 -9.43 15.46
CA GLU A 56 -12.84 -9.14 15.70
C GLU A 56 -13.16 -9.06 17.21
N GLN A 57 -12.61 -9.95 18.03
CA GLN A 57 -12.95 -10.04 19.46
C GLN A 57 -12.12 -9.11 20.36
N LYS A 58 -10.85 -8.85 20.01
CA LYS A 58 -9.94 -8.07 20.86
C LYS A 58 -9.73 -6.65 20.37
N HIS A 59 -9.90 -6.40 19.08
CA HIS A 59 -9.69 -5.10 18.45
C HIS A 59 -10.96 -4.56 17.79
N SER A 60 -12.11 -5.21 18.01
CA SER A 60 -13.40 -4.83 17.42
C SER A 60 -13.34 -4.63 15.90
N ALA A 61 -12.48 -5.41 15.23
CA ALA A 61 -12.29 -5.30 13.79
C ALA A 61 -13.57 -5.69 13.04
N ILE A 62 -13.79 -5.02 11.90
CA ILE A 62 -14.93 -5.29 11.02
C ILE A 62 -14.41 -5.95 9.75
N PHE A 63 -15.00 -7.09 9.40
CA PHE A 63 -14.69 -7.79 8.15
C PHE A 63 -15.60 -7.31 7.02
N PHE A 64 -15.02 -6.99 5.86
CA PHE A 64 -15.75 -6.55 4.67
C PHE A 64 -15.89 -7.70 3.65
N PRO A 65 -17.03 -8.41 3.59
CA PRO A 65 -17.16 -9.62 2.78
C PRO A 65 -17.20 -9.38 1.27
N TYR A 66 -17.46 -8.15 0.83
CA TYR A 66 -17.64 -7.80 -0.59
C TYR A 66 -16.62 -6.76 -1.08
N LEU A 67 -15.46 -6.68 -0.42
CA LEU A 67 -14.36 -5.86 -0.89
C LEU A 67 -13.62 -6.60 -2.02
N ASN A 68 -13.65 -6.02 -3.21
CA ASN A 68 -13.05 -6.60 -4.41
C ASN A 68 -11.71 -5.94 -4.74
N ARG A 69 -10.80 -6.72 -5.32
CA ARG A 69 -9.61 -6.19 -5.99
C ARG A 69 -10.01 -5.44 -7.26
N VAL A 70 -9.24 -4.43 -7.63
CA VAL A 70 -9.45 -3.59 -8.81
C VAL A 70 -8.70 -4.13 -10.04
N GLY A 71 -7.57 -4.81 -9.83
CA GLY A 71 -6.78 -5.42 -10.90
C GLY A 71 -6.09 -6.72 -10.47
N GLU A 72 -5.44 -7.40 -11.42
CA GLU A 72 -4.80 -8.70 -11.18
C GLU A 72 -3.58 -8.60 -10.25
N ASN A 73 -2.72 -7.60 -10.46
CA ASN A 73 -1.44 -7.44 -9.75
C ASN A 73 -1.54 -6.48 -8.55
N SER A 74 -0.51 -6.43 -7.70
CA SER A 74 -0.44 -5.53 -6.54
C SER A 74 -0.52 -4.05 -6.92
N ARG A 75 0.20 -3.63 -7.98
CA ARG A 75 0.26 -2.24 -8.45
C ARG A 75 -1.12 -1.60 -8.72
N PRO A 76 -2.01 -2.16 -9.58
CA PRO A 76 -3.31 -1.54 -9.84
C PRO A 76 -4.18 -1.45 -8.58
N ASN A 77 -4.09 -2.43 -7.68
CA ASN A 77 -4.80 -2.38 -6.39
C ASN A 77 -4.29 -1.25 -5.51
N ASN A 78 -2.98 -1.03 -5.48
CA ASN A 78 -2.38 0.08 -4.73
C ASN A 78 -2.76 1.44 -5.31
N TYR A 79 -2.94 1.60 -6.63
CA TYR A 79 -3.43 2.86 -7.22
C TYR A 79 -4.83 3.21 -6.70
N ALA A 80 -5.75 2.25 -6.69
CA ALA A 80 -7.09 2.48 -6.19
C ALA A 80 -7.12 2.73 -4.68
N PHE A 81 -6.31 1.98 -3.92
CA PHE A 81 -6.35 2.02 -2.46
C PHE A 81 -5.59 3.22 -1.86
N LEU A 82 -4.39 3.52 -2.37
CA LEU A 82 -3.49 4.49 -1.75
C LEU A 82 -3.43 5.82 -2.48
N VAL A 83 -3.86 5.89 -3.75
CA VAL A 83 -3.78 7.08 -4.60
C VAL A 83 -5.17 7.58 -5.00
N ASN A 84 -6.24 6.83 -4.65
CA ASN A 84 -7.62 7.12 -5.04
C ASN A 84 -7.79 7.20 -6.58
N GLU A 85 -7.03 6.39 -7.32
CA GLU A 85 -7.06 6.42 -8.78
C GLU A 85 -7.38 5.07 -9.40
N ARG A 86 -8.13 5.12 -10.50
CA ARG A 86 -8.53 3.91 -11.22
C ARG A 86 -7.43 3.46 -12.18
N PRO A 87 -6.85 2.25 -12.02
CA PRO A 87 -5.86 1.71 -12.94
C PRO A 87 -6.44 1.31 -14.29
N GLU A 88 -7.58 0.61 -14.28
CA GLU A 88 -8.15 -0.08 -15.44
C GLU A 88 -9.20 0.76 -16.16
N ASN A 89 -9.34 0.51 -17.47
CA ASN A 89 -10.46 1.07 -18.23
C ASN A 89 -11.77 0.46 -17.75
N LEU A 90 -12.80 1.29 -17.62
CA LEU A 90 -14.15 0.84 -17.32
C LEU A 90 -14.98 0.84 -18.62
N PRO A 91 -15.19 -0.32 -19.26
CA PRO A 91 -16.01 -0.41 -20.45
C PRO A 91 -17.49 -0.23 -20.10
N ALA A 92 -18.27 0.21 -21.08
CA ALA A 92 -19.72 0.29 -20.94
C ALA A 92 -20.29 -1.12 -20.77
N SER A 93 -21.25 -1.26 -19.87
CA SER A 93 -22.03 -2.48 -19.69
C SER A 93 -23.53 -2.18 -19.84
N PRO A 94 -24.38 -3.21 -20.05
CA PRO A 94 -25.83 -3.03 -20.06
C PRO A 94 -26.39 -2.35 -18.80
N TRP A 95 -25.66 -2.44 -17.68
CA TRP A 95 -26.05 -1.86 -16.38
C TRP A 95 -25.38 -0.52 -16.08
N ASN A 96 -24.32 -0.15 -16.80
CA ASN A 96 -23.61 1.10 -16.60
C ASN A 96 -23.03 1.62 -17.92
N LYS A 97 -23.60 2.73 -18.42
CA LYS A 97 -23.12 3.41 -19.64
C LYS A 97 -21.87 4.24 -19.40
N PHE A 98 -21.43 4.39 -18.16
CA PHE A 98 -20.26 5.17 -17.82
C PHE A 98 -19.00 4.52 -18.40
N LEU A 99 -18.33 5.28 -19.26
CA LEU A 99 -17.00 4.97 -19.78
C LEU A 99 -16.00 5.78 -19.00
N GLY A 100 -14.94 5.12 -18.53
CA GLY A 100 -13.87 5.82 -17.86
C GLY A 100 -12.53 5.23 -18.24
N GLN A 101 -11.59 6.12 -18.58
CA GLN A 101 -10.23 5.71 -18.87
C GLN A 101 -9.50 5.37 -17.56
N GLY A 102 -8.74 4.28 -17.61
CA GLY A 102 -7.80 3.89 -16.58
C GLY A 102 -6.50 4.67 -16.71
N MET A 103 -5.78 4.79 -15.60
CA MET A 103 -4.55 5.57 -15.53
C MET A 103 -3.28 4.74 -15.34
N ASP A 104 -3.36 3.40 -15.36
CA ASP A 104 -2.21 2.53 -15.12
C ASP A 104 -1.00 2.90 -15.98
N GLY A 105 -1.19 3.04 -17.30
CA GLY A 105 -0.10 3.39 -18.21
C GLY A 105 0.50 4.78 -17.95
N LYS A 106 -0.31 5.76 -17.54
CA LYS A 106 0.16 7.13 -17.22
C LYS A 106 0.93 7.12 -15.90
N MET A 107 0.34 6.56 -14.86
CA MET A 107 0.92 6.47 -13.52
C MET A 107 2.18 5.61 -13.49
N CYS A 108 2.29 4.59 -14.35
CA CYS A 108 3.49 3.77 -14.46
C CYS A 108 4.72 4.58 -14.94
N ARG A 109 4.52 5.58 -15.79
CA ARG A 109 5.61 6.41 -16.35
C ARG A 109 5.94 7.63 -15.47
N ASP A 110 4.98 8.07 -14.68
CA ASP A 110 5.09 9.22 -13.80
C ASP A 110 5.48 8.82 -12.37
N SER A 111 5.91 9.78 -11.57
CA SER A 111 6.10 9.57 -10.12
C SER A 111 4.73 9.56 -9.44
N ILE A 112 4.51 8.60 -8.54
CA ILE A 112 3.29 8.54 -7.70
C ILE A 112 3.15 9.76 -6.79
N MET A 113 4.25 10.44 -6.46
CA MET A 113 4.21 11.66 -5.66
C MET A 113 3.50 12.82 -6.36
N ASN A 114 3.29 12.75 -7.68
CA ASN A 114 2.52 13.74 -8.44
C ASN A 114 0.99 13.57 -8.32
N TYR A 115 0.52 12.48 -7.71
CA TYR A 115 -0.90 12.15 -7.55
C TYR A 115 -1.32 12.23 -6.08
N ASP A 116 -2.60 12.03 -5.76
CA ASP A 116 -3.13 12.14 -4.39
C ASP A 116 -2.81 10.91 -3.52
N TYR A 117 -1.52 10.62 -3.38
CA TYR A 117 -1.03 9.57 -2.51
C TYR A 117 -1.28 9.91 -1.03
N ILE A 118 -2.07 9.09 -0.35
CA ILE A 118 -2.53 9.30 1.03
C ILE A 118 -1.39 9.48 2.04
N GLY A 119 -0.21 8.90 1.80
CA GLY A 119 0.94 9.09 2.68
C GLY A 119 1.40 10.56 2.75
N LYS A 120 1.24 11.32 1.66
CA LYS A 120 1.51 12.78 1.64
C LYS A 120 0.56 13.52 2.57
N ASP A 121 -0.71 13.14 2.59
CA ASP A 121 -1.72 13.80 3.43
C ASP A 121 -1.40 13.61 4.92
N PHE A 122 -1.00 12.39 5.32
CA PHE A 122 -0.53 12.12 6.67
C PHE A 122 0.72 12.92 7.02
N GLU A 123 1.69 12.99 6.10
CA GLU A 123 2.90 13.79 6.31
C GLU A 123 2.59 15.28 6.47
N LEU A 124 1.75 15.85 5.61
CA LEU A 124 1.31 17.24 5.68
C LEU A 124 0.50 17.53 6.95
N ALA A 125 -0.25 16.54 7.46
CA ALA A 125 -0.92 16.61 8.75
C ALA A 125 0.03 16.48 9.96
N GLY A 126 1.34 16.34 9.74
CA GLY A 126 2.36 16.30 10.78
C GLY A 126 2.66 14.91 11.33
N TYR A 127 2.10 13.84 10.76
CA TYR A 127 2.41 12.47 11.17
C TYR A 127 3.83 12.08 10.78
N ARG A 128 4.42 11.18 11.57
CA ARG A 128 5.61 10.42 11.17
C ARG A 128 5.15 9.26 10.30
N THR A 129 5.64 9.19 9.07
CA THR A 129 5.21 8.17 8.10
C THR A 129 6.28 7.10 7.92
N MET A 130 5.84 5.86 7.73
CA MET A 130 6.72 4.73 7.45
C MET A 130 6.10 3.83 6.38
N ILE A 131 6.92 3.36 5.46
CA ILE A 131 6.62 2.27 4.54
C ILE A 131 7.72 1.22 4.71
N ASP A 132 7.29 -0.03 4.80
CA ASP A 132 8.16 -1.21 4.85
C ASP A 132 7.56 -2.28 3.95
N THR A 133 8.38 -2.85 3.06
CA THR A 133 7.97 -3.87 2.10
C THR A 133 8.86 -5.10 2.22
N ASP A 134 8.27 -6.29 2.05
CA ASP A 134 8.97 -7.58 2.15
C ASP A 134 9.59 -8.06 0.83
N TRP A 135 9.60 -7.21 -0.20
CA TRP A 135 10.06 -7.55 -1.54
C TRP A 135 10.94 -6.47 -2.18
N PHE A 136 11.79 -6.87 -3.14
CA PHE A 136 12.74 -6.00 -3.82
C PHE A 136 12.08 -4.85 -4.61
N TYR A 137 10.88 -5.10 -5.16
CA TYR A 137 10.05 -4.04 -5.73
C TYR A 137 9.11 -3.54 -4.65
N GLY A 138 8.92 -2.22 -4.59
CA GLY A 138 7.96 -1.60 -3.71
C GLY A 138 6.53 -1.72 -4.26
N LEU A 139 5.68 -0.86 -3.73
CA LEU A 139 4.23 -0.91 -3.96
C LEU A 139 3.83 -0.65 -5.42
N PHE A 140 4.66 0.05 -6.20
CA PHE A 140 4.26 0.63 -7.48
C PHE A 140 5.25 0.39 -8.63
N GLU A 141 6.41 -0.20 -8.37
CA GLU A 141 7.50 -0.34 -9.33
C GLU A 141 7.31 -1.54 -10.26
N TYR A 142 6.74 -2.65 -9.79
CA TYR A 142 6.69 -3.87 -10.61
C TYR A 142 5.70 -3.76 -11.80
N PRO A 143 6.05 -4.28 -13.00
CA PRO A 143 7.36 -4.84 -13.35
C PRO A 143 8.41 -3.78 -13.71
N ASP A 144 8.04 -2.71 -14.45
CA ASP A 144 8.98 -1.70 -14.96
C ASP A 144 8.35 -0.29 -14.91
N CYS A 145 7.88 0.13 -13.74
CA CYS A 145 7.31 1.45 -13.51
C CYS A 145 8.18 2.30 -12.59
N ARG A 146 7.98 3.62 -12.66
CA ARG A 146 8.77 4.59 -11.88
C ARG A 146 8.53 4.52 -10.37
N GLY A 147 7.36 4.03 -9.94
CA GLY A 147 6.94 4.02 -8.54
C GLY A 147 6.93 5.41 -7.91
N PHE A 148 7.40 5.54 -6.68
CA PHE A 148 7.45 6.84 -6.01
C PHE A 148 8.41 7.82 -6.68
N GLY A 149 9.50 7.35 -7.31
CA GLY A 149 10.51 8.20 -7.96
C GLY A 149 11.33 9.09 -7.02
N MET A 150 11.04 9.06 -5.72
CA MET A 150 11.77 9.68 -4.60
C MET A 150 11.36 8.98 -3.31
N VAL A 151 12.04 9.26 -2.20
CA VAL A 151 11.67 8.70 -0.88
C VAL A 151 10.31 9.26 -0.45
N PRO A 152 9.27 8.42 -0.25
CA PRO A 152 7.89 8.88 -0.06
C PRO A 152 7.49 9.15 1.41
N THR A 153 8.32 8.71 2.37
CA THR A 153 8.02 8.75 3.80
C THR A 153 9.26 9.03 4.64
N ASP A 154 9.07 9.40 5.91
CA ASP A 154 10.19 9.66 6.82
C ASP A 154 11.10 8.45 7.05
N HIS A 155 10.49 7.27 7.05
CA HIS A 155 11.14 5.99 7.13
C HIS A 155 10.68 5.17 5.93
N TYR A 156 11.61 4.80 5.05
CA TYR A 156 11.32 4.01 3.87
C TYR A 156 12.24 2.81 3.83
N LEU A 157 11.65 1.63 3.97
CA LEU A 157 12.31 0.34 3.89
C LEU A 157 11.74 -0.35 2.66
N GLN A 158 12.64 -0.76 1.77
CA GLN A 158 12.36 -1.48 0.54
C GLN A 158 13.36 -2.63 0.42
#